data_AF-A0ABD5WSN2-F1
#
_entry.id   AF-A0ABD5WSN2-F1
#
_cell.length_a   1.000
_cell.length_b   1.000
_cell.length_c   1.000
_cell.angle_alpha   90.00
_cell.angle_beta   90.00
_cell.angle_gamma   90.00
#
_symmetry.space_group_name_H-M   'P 1'
#
loop_
_entity.id
_entity.type
_entity.pdbx_description
1 polymer ?
#
loop_
_entity_poly.entity_id
_entity_poly.type
_entity_poly.pdbx_seq_one_letter_code
_entity_poly.pdbx_strand_id
1 'polypeptide(L)'
;MSKIVFSEGKRDVRFVRKFFDRYHDNPRIDPLVIENVSKDEMRNRESNKIRRFLDGWNDYNLLVKSENGKPNLKAGFSSVVRHLANKPVEKYVLVDLDTTEIDGFVDDIRERVRQRHQGTGLRIGDAEQVCRCREMVAKEVALENDRGSDPEPDSRFSPSATIWKWPRVSTRTRTTPKTRRRNWRRYSTAGRSTDCSNEPSSDRPTELPNSFRRRHALS
;
A
#
# COMPACT_ATOMS: atom_id res chain seq x y z
N MET A 1 6.01 14.28 -3.35
CA MET A 1 6.73 13.00 -3.27
C MET A 1 6.13 12.04 -4.28
N SER A 2 6.97 11.34 -5.04
CA SER A 2 6.54 10.39 -6.07
C SER A 2 6.18 9.04 -5.45
N LYS A 3 5.14 8.40 -5.99
CA LYS A 3 4.64 7.10 -5.53
C LYS A 3 4.63 6.11 -6.70
N ILE A 4 5.02 4.87 -6.46
CA ILE A 4 4.88 3.77 -7.42
C ILE A 4 4.03 2.65 -6.82
N VAL A 5 3.01 2.21 -7.57
CA VAL A 5 2.10 1.14 -7.19
C VAL A 5 2.25 0.00 -8.19
N PHE A 6 2.61 -1.17 -7.71
CA PHE A 6 2.59 -2.43 -8.45
C PHE A 6 1.29 -3.16 -8.17
N SER A 7 0.59 -3.60 -9.21
CA SER A 7 -0.70 -4.26 -9.08
C SER A 7 -0.79 -5.51 -9.95
N GLU A 8 -1.71 -6.39 -9.60
CA GLU A 8 -1.91 -7.66 -10.29
C GLU A 8 -2.45 -7.44 -11.71
N GLY A 9 -3.54 -6.69 -11.86
CA GLY A 9 -4.27 -6.59 -13.13
C GLY A 9 -4.69 -5.19 -13.50
N LYS A 10 -5.15 -5.02 -14.75
CA LYS A 10 -5.69 -3.73 -15.24
C LYS A 10 -6.88 -3.21 -14.42
N ARG A 11 -7.58 -4.09 -13.71
CA ARG A 11 -8.72 -3.73 -12.86
C ARG A 11 -8.26 -2.88 -11.68
N ASP A 12 -7.09 -3.18 -11.13
CA ASP A 12 -6.51 -2.46 -10.01
C ASP A 12 -6.09 -1.05 -10.42
N VAL A 13 -5.52 -0.92 -11.63
CA VAL A 13 -5.20 0.39 -12.22
C VAL A 13 -6.46 1.25 -12.34
N ARG A 14 -7.57 0.66 -12.79
CA ARG A 14 -8.87 1.35 -12.85
C ARG A 14 -9.41 1.68 -11.46
N PHE A 15 -9.21 0.81 -10.48
CA PHE A 15 -9.61 1.05 -9.10
C PHE A 15 -8.85 2.24 -8.50
N VAL A 16 -7.52 2.26 -8.62
CA VAL A 16 -6.67 3.35 -8.14
C VAL A 16 -7.05 4.69 -8.79
N ARG A 17 -7.32 4.69 -10.10
CA ARG A 17 -7.83 5.89 -10.80
C ARG A 17 -9.14 6.39 -10.20
N LYS A 18 -10.16 5.54 -10.15
CA LYS A 18 -11.47 5.89 -9.60
C LYS A 18 -11.41 6.31 -8.13
N PHE A 19 -10.48 5.74 -7.38
CA PHE A 19 -10.22 6.13 -6.01
C PHE A 19 -9.78 7.59 -5.96
N PHE A 20 -8.71 7.95 -6.66
CA PHE A 20 -8.19 9.32 -6.67
C PHE A 20 -9.10 10.34 -7.37
N ASP A 21 -9.90 9.92 -8.35
CA ASP A 21 -10.94 10.78 -8.93
C ASP A 21 -11.98 11.22 -7.88
N ARG A 22 -12.18 10.40 -6.84
CA ARG A 22 -13.16 10.63 -5.77
C ARG A 22 -12.57 11.34 -4.55
N TYR A 23 -11.26 11.29 -4.33
CA TYR A 23 -10.60 11.89 -3.18
C TYR A 23 -9.72 13.07 -3.62
N HIS A 24 -9.94 14.24 -3.01
CA HIS A 24 -9.42 15.57 -3.41
C HIS A 24 -7.90 15.73 -3.57
N ASP A 25 -7.10 14.70 -3.31
CA ASP A 25 -5.64 14.75 -3.47
C ASP A 25 -5.19 14.56 -4.94
N ASN A 26 -6.12 14.16 -5.83
CA ASN A 26 -6.01 13.97 -7.29
C ASN A 26 -4.58 13.97 -7.88
N PRO A 27 -3.76 12.95 -7.57
CA PRO A 27 -2.45 12.78 -8.18
C PRO A 27 -2.58 12.67 -9.70
N ARG A 28 -1.57 13.17 -10.42
CA ARG A 28 -1.42 12.92 -11.86
C ARG A 28 -0.95 11.47 -12.03
N ILE A 29 -1.85 10.61 -12.49
CA ILE A 29 -1.64 9.16 -12.61
C ILE A 29 -1.04 8.79 -13.97
N ASP A 30 0.10 8.11 -13.94
CA ASP A 30 0.70 7.48 -15.10
C ASP A 30 0.44 5.95 -15.10
N PRO A 31 -0.41 5.40 -15.98
CA PRO A 31 -0.68 3.97 -16.01
C PRO A 31 0.36 3.20 -16.84
N LEU A 32 0.82 2.05 -16.37
CA LEU A 32 1.58 1.08 -17.16
C LEU A 32 0.89 -0.28 -17.11
N VAL A 33 0.22 -0.68 -18.20
CA VAL A 33 -0.48 -1.97 -18.29
C VAL A 33 0.28 -2.89 -19.23
N ILE A 34 0.71 -4.04 -18.72
CA ILE A 34 1.61 -4.97 -19.43
C ILE A 34 0.88 -6.05 -20.24
N GLU A 35 -0.44 -6.21 -20.06
CA GLU A 35 -1.24 -7.36 -20.54
C GLU A 35 -1.20 -7.66 -22.06
N ASN A 36 -0.72 -6.75 -22.93
CA ASN A 36 -0.83 -6.88 -24.40
C ASN A 36 0.47 -6.55 -25.18
N VAL A 37 1.66 -6.62 -24.57
CA VAL A 37 2.92 -6.22 -25.23
C VAL A 37 3.86 -7.42 -25.36
N SER A 38 4.60 -7.52 -26.47
CA SER A 38 5.64 -8.54 -26.64
C SER A 38 6.70 -8.42 -25.53
N LYS A 39 7.34 -9.53 -25.14
CA LYS A 39 8.27 -9.57 -23.99
C LYS A 39 9.43 -8.58 -24.11
N ASP A 40 9.96 -8.39 -25.32
CA ASP A 40 11.11 -7.50 -25.56
C ASP A 40 10.71 -6.02 -25.60
N GLU A 41 9.60 -5.68 -26.26
CA GLU A 41 9.05 -4.32 -26.22
C GLU A 41 8.64 -3.94 -24.79
N MET A 42 8.11 -4.89 -24.03
CA MET A 42 7.69 -4.70 -22.65
C MET A 42 8.86 -4.27 -21.76
N ARG A 43 10.01 -4.97 -21.83
CA ARG A 43 11.16 -4.68 -20.98
C ARG A 43 11.72 -3.27 -21.20
N ASN A 44 11.87 -2.88 -22.47
CA ASN A 44 12.40 -1.56 -22.83
C ASN A 44 11.40 -0.45 -22.46
N ARG A 45 10.11 -0.67 -22.75
CA ARG A 45 9.04 0.28 -22.42
C ARG A 45 8.90 0.48 -20.91
N GLU A 46 8.94 -0.60 -20.14
CA GLU A 46 8.89 -0.55 -18.67
C GLU A 46 10.08 0.23 -18.11
N SER A 47 11.29 -0.18 -18.49
CA SER A 47 12.53 0.43 -17.96
C SER A 47 12.58 1.92 -18.27
N ASN A 48 12.24 2.32 -19.50
CA ASN A 48 12.20 3.73 -19.90
C ASN A 48 11.11 4.51 -19.16
N LYS A 49 9.95 3.90 -18.92
CA LYS A 49 8.84 4.55 -18.22
C LYS A 49 9.15 4.76 -16.74
N ILE A 50 9.66 3.75 -16.05
CA ILE A 50 10.09 3.86 -14.66
C ILE A 50 11.19 4.91 -14.54
N ARG A 51 12.19 4.88 -15.43
CA ARG A 51 13.27 5.89 -15.44
C ARG A 51 12.72 7.31 -15.59
N ARG A 52 11.90 7.58 -16.61
CA ARG A 52 11.28 8.91 -16.83
C ARG A 52 10.48 9.41 -15.63
N PHE A 53 9.75 8.50 -14.96
CA PHE A 53 9.00 8.82 -13.75
C PHE A 53 9.92 9.18 -12.57
N LEU A 54 10.98 8.40 -12.35
CA LEU A 54 11.92 8.64 -11.26
C LEU A 54 12.79 9.89 -11.47
N ASP A 55 13.13 10.19 -12.72
CA ASP A 55 13.95 11.35 -13.07
C ASP A 55 13.13 12.66 -13.11
N GLY A 56 11.81 12.59 -12.88
CA GLY A 56 10.93 13.77 -12.86
C GLY A 56 10.75 14.43 -14.23
N TRP A 57 10.96 13.69 -15.32
CA TRP A 57 10.79 14.20 -16.69
C TRP A 57 9.32 14.32 -17.11
N ASN A 58 8.41 14.03 -16.19
CA ASN A 58 6.98 14.17 -16.37
C ASN A 58 6.35 14.74 -15.10
N ASP A 59 5.15 15.30 -15.25
CA ASP A 59 4.43 15.89 -14.14
C ASP A 59 3.66 14.85 -13.30
N TYR A 60 3.89 13.56 -13.52
CA TYR A 60 3.18 12.51 -12.80
C TYR A 60 3.82 12.28 -11.44
N ASN A 61 2.99 12.22 -10.40
CA ASN A 61 3.42 11.92 -9.03
C ASN A 61 2.99 10.53 -8.56
N LEU A 62 2.23 9.79 -9.38
CA LEU A 62 1.81 8.42 -9.12
C LEU A 62 1.92 7.55 -10.38
N LEU A 63 2.84 6.58 -10.36
CA LEU A 63 2.95 5.53 -11.38
C LEU A 63 2.22 4.28 -10.92
N VAL A 64 1.26 3.78 -11.70
CA VAL A 64 0.53 2.53 -11.40
C VAL A 64 0.82 1.49 -12.48
N LYS A 65 1.56 0.45 -12.11
CA LYS A 65 1.99 -0.64 -12.98
C LYS A 65 1.16 -1.90 -12.72
N SER A 66 0.54 -2.45 -13.76
CA SER A 66 -0.11 -3.76 -13.73
C SER A 66 0.76 -4.83 -14.39
N GLU A 67 0.87 -5.97 -13.74
CA GLU A 67 1.82 -7.04 -14.09
C GLU A 67 1.16 -8.25 -14.76
N ASN A 68 -0.14 -8.20 -15.08
CA ASN A 68 -0.88 -9.31 -15.71
C ASN A 68 -0.86 -10.60 -14.88
N GLY A 69 -1.24 -10.52 -13.60
CA GLY A 69 -1.40 -11.67 -12.71
C GLY A 69 -0.39 -11.69 -11.56
N LYS A 70 -0.78 -12.33 -10.46
CA LYS A 70 0.04 -12.44 -9.25
C LYS A 70 1.45 -13.03 -9.45
N PRO A 71 1.67 -14.09 -10.25
CA PRO A 71 3.03 -14.62 -10.46
C PRO A 71 3.96 -13.58 -11.09
N ASN A 72 3.44 -12.83 -12.07
CA ASN A 72 4.18 -11.77 -12.74
C ASN A 72 4.38 -10.56 -11.84
N LEU A 73 3.40 -10.23 -10.99
CA LEU A 73 3.56 -9.20 -9.97
C LEU A 73 4.76 -9.49 -9.05
N LYS A 74 4.86 -10.72 -8.57
CA LYS A 74 5.99 -11.14 -7.73
C LYS A 74 7.32 -11.05 -8.49
N ALA A 75 7.36 -11.52 -9.73
CA ALA A 75 8.56 -11.49 -10.56
C ALA A 75 8.99 -10.05 -10.94
N GLY A 76 8.03 -9.23 -11.38
CA GLY A 76 8.22 -7.84 -11.78
C GLY A 76 8.70 -6.99 -10.62
N PHE A 77 8.01 -7.04 -9.48
CA PHE A 77 8.43 -6.33 -8.26
C PHE A 77 9.85 -6.75 -7.84
N SER A 78 10.12 -8.05 -7.74
CA SER A 78 11.45 -8.56 -7.38
C SER A 78 12.53 -8.10 -8.36
N SER A 79 12.19 -7.89 -9.65
CA SER A 79 13.15 -7.40 -10.64
C SER A 79 13.50 -5.92 -10.47
N VAL A 80 12.53 -5.09 -10.12
CA VAL A 80 12.72 -3.64 -10.07
C VAL A 80 13.06 -3.11 -8.68
N VAL A 81 12.72 -3.84 -7.61
CA VAL A 81 12.88 -3.37 -6.21
C VAL A 81 14.30 -2.92 -5.90
N ARG A 82 15.33 -3.58 -6.45
CA ARG A 82 16.72 -3.15 -6.30
C ARG A 82 16.99 -1.75 -6.84
N HIS A 83 16.45 -1.42 -8.00
CA HIS A 83 16.61 -0.10 -8.60
C HIS A 83 15.83 0.97 -7.84
N LEU A 84 14.77 0.57 -7.12
CA LEU A 84 13.90 1.47 -6.36
C LEU A 84 14.37 1.66 -4.91
N ALA A 85 15.07 0.69 -4.32
CA ALA A 85 15.46 0.69 -2.90
C ALA A 85 16.11 2.02 -2.48
N ASN A 86 17.04 2.51 -3.30
CA ASN A 86 17.81 3.74 -3.03
C ASN A 86 17.22 5.00 -3.68
N LYS A 87 15.94 4.96 -4.07
CA LYS A 87 15.25 6.11 -4.70
C LYS A 87 14.25 6.72 -3.73
N PRO A 88 14.09 8.06 -3.72
CA PRO A 88 13.15 8.79 -2.85
C PRO A 88 11.71 8.67 -3.39
N VAL A 89 11.23 7.44 -3.52
CA VAL A 89 9.92 7.07 -4.03
C VAL A 89 9.23 6.15 -3.03
N GLU A 90 7.96 6.39 -2.77
CA GLU A 90 7.14 5.50 -1.95
C GLU A 90 6.71 4.30 -2.78
N LYS A 91 6.87 3.09 -2.22
CA LYS A 91 6.73 1.83 -2.97
C LYS A 91 5.53 1.07 -2.43
N TYR A 92 4.59 0.75 -3.30
CA TYR A 92 3.36 0.07 -2.95
C TYR A 92 3.16 -1.18 -3.79
N VAL A 93 2.73 -2.27 -3.16
CA VAL A 93 2.29 -3.48 -3.86
C VAL A 93 0.83 -3.72 -3.49
N LEU A 94 -0.05 -3.74 -4.49
CA LEU A 94 -1.48 -3.98 -4.34
C LEU A 94 -1.80 -5.38 -4.86
N VAL A 95 -2.38 -6.20 -3.99
CA VAL A 95 -2.69 -7.60 -4.27
C VAL A 95 -4.16 -7.89 -3.96
N ASP A 96 -4.81 -8.69 -4.80
CA ASP A 96 -6.14 -9.21 -4.49
C ASP A 96 -6.08 -10.19 -3.29
N LEU A 97 -7.08 -10.15 -2.42
CA LEU A 97 -7.42 -11.23 -1.48
C LEU A 97 -8.14 -12.31 -2.28
N ASP A 98 -7.35 -13.14 -2.94
CA ASP A 98 -7.66 -14.55 -3.03
C ASP A 98 -7.35 -15.24 -1.68
N THR A 99 -7.63 -16.55 -1.60
CA THR A 99 -7.57 -17.38 -0.38
C THR A 99 -6.20 -17.46 0.30
N THR A 100 -5.16 -16.87 -0.28
CA THR A 100 -3.86 -16.78 0.37
C THR A 100 -3.91 -15.72 1.49
N GLU A 101 -3.10 -15.85 2.53
CA GLU A 101 -2.91 -14.78 3.50
C GLU A 101 -1.96 -13.70 2.96
N ILE A 102 -1.86 -12.54 3.61
CA ILE A 102 -0.86 -11.52 3.23
C ILE A 102 0.55 -12.02 3.53
N ASP A 103 0.71 -12.80 4.60
CA ASP A 103 1.99 -13.37 5.05
C ASP A 103 2.62 -14.29 4.01
N GLY A 104 1.86 -15.26 3.49
CA GLY A 104 2.34 -16.11 2.40
C GLY A 104 2.74 -15.33 1.14
N PHE A 105 2.10 -14.18 0.86
CA PHE A 105 2.54 -13.32 -0.24
C PHE A 105 3.88 -12.61 0.08
N VAL A 106 4.04 -12.11 1.31
CA VAL A 106 5.29 -11.48 1.75
C VAL A 106 6.45 -12.48 1.71
N ASP A 107 6.23 -13.70 2.19
CA ASP A 107 7.24 -14.77 2.18
C ASP A 107 7.66 -15.14 0.76
N ASP A 108 6.71 -15.26 -0.17
CA ASP A 108 7.00 -15.51 -1.58
C ASP A 108 7.84 -14.39 -2.23
N ILE A 109 7.56 -13.13 -1.87
CA ILE A 109 8.34 -11.99 -2.36
C ILE A 109 9.74 -12.01 -1.73
N ARG A 110 9.84 -12.25 -0.42
CA ARG A 110 11.11 -12.33 0.31
C ARG A 110 12.02 -13.38 -0.32
N GLU A 111 11.49 -14.58 -0.57
CA GLU A 111 12.24 -15.66 -1.18
C GLU A 111 12.70 -15.31 -2.60
N ARG A 112 11.83 -14.69 -3.41
CA ARG A 112 12.20 -14.27 -4.77
C ARG A 112 13.25 -13.17 -4.81
N VAL A 113 13.15 -12.19 -3.91
CA VAL A 113 14.16 -11.12 -3.78
C VAL A 113 15.48 -11.74 -3.34
N ARG A 114 15.48 -12.63 -2.35
CA ARG A 114 16.67 -13.36 -1.88
C ARG A 114 17.34 -14.15 -3.00
N GLN A 115 16.58 -14.93 -3.76
CA GLN A 115 17.09 -15.72 -4.89
C GLN A 115 17.66 -14.84 -6.00
N ARG A 116 16.96 -13.76 -6.37
CA ARG A 116 17.35 -12.91 -7.50
C ARG A 116 18.55 -12.03 -7.21
N HIS A 117 18.67 -11.56 -5.97
CA HIS A 117 19.66 -10.57 -5.56
C HIS A 117 20.73 -11.16 -4.63
N GLN A 118 20.88 -12.49 -4.67
CA GLN A 118 21.93 -13.20 -3.95
C GLN A 118 23.31 -12.58 -4.24
N GLY A 119 24.06 -12.28 -3.18
CA GLY A 119 25.38 -11.65 -3.27
C GLY A 119 25.40 -10.13 -3.42
N THR A 120 24.24 -9.49 -3.58
CA THR A 120 24.14 -8.02 -3.66
C THR A 120 23.74 -7.38 -2.34
N GLY A 121 23.27 -8.20 -1.41
CA GLY A 121 22.85 -7.82 -0.09
C GLY A 121 21.38 -7.42 0.07
N LEU A 122 20.66 -7.20 -1.02
CA LEU A 122 19.27 -6.78 -0.94
C LEU A 122 18.36 -7.90 -0.44
N ARG A 123 17.59 -7.61 0.62
CA ARG A 123 16.59 -8.53 1.18
C ARG A 123 15.35 -7.80 1.67
N ILE A 124 14.25 -8.53 1.80
CA ILE A 124 13.03 -8.05 2.46
C ILE A 124 13.15 -8.42 3.93
N GLY A 125 13.21 -7.40 4.78
CA GLY A 125 13.35 -7.53 6.22
C GLY A 125 12.04 -7.89 6.92
N ASP A 126 11.92 -7.42 8.15
CA ASP A 126 10.73 -7.61 8.96
C ASP A 126 9.50 -6.92 8.36
N ALA A 127 8.35 -7.50 8.66
CA ALA A 127 7.06 -7.05 8.18
C ALA A 127 6.17 -6.65 9.37
N GLU A 128 5.76 -5.38 9.42
CA GLU A 128 4.87 -4.85 10.44
C GLU A 128 3.47 -4.67 9.88
N GLN A 129 2.44 -5.07 10.63
CA GLN A 129 1.07 -4.81 10.23
C GLN A 129 0.67 -3.36 10.53
N VAL A 130 0.53 -2.55 9.48
CA VAL A 130 0.18 -1.13 9.58
C VAL A 130 -1.32 -0.96 9.83
N CYS A 131 -2.15 -1.74 9.16
CA CYS A 131 -3.60 -1.61 9.25
C CYS A 131 -4.29 -2.93 8.94
N ARG A 132 -5.39 -3.20 9.63
CA ARG A 132 -6.32 -4.28 9.31
C ARG A 132 -7.76 -3.80 9.49
N CYS A 133 -8.56 -3.95 8.46
CA CYS A 133 -10.01 -3.82 8.53
C CYS A 133 -10.67 -4.99 7.79
N ARG A 134 -12.01 -5.04 7.83
CA ARG A 134 -12.79 -6.08 7.13
C ARG A 134 -12.48 -6.11 5.63
N GLU A 135 -12.13 -4.97 5.04
CA GLU A 135 -11.83 -4.89 3.61
C GLU A 135 -10.37 -4.72 3.25
N MET A 136 -9.43 -4.74 4.18
CA MET A 136 -8.05 -4.46 3.81
C MET A 136 -7.08 -4.91 4.87
N VAL A 137 -5.96 -5.46 4.43
CA VAL A 137 -4.78 -5.66 5.29
C VAL A 137 -3.62 -4.94 4.64
N ALA A 138 -2.86 -4.21 5.44
CA ALA A 138 -1.67 -3.49 5.03
C ALA A 138 -0.49 -3.93 5.89
N LYS A 139 0.62 -4.30 5.26
CA LYS A 139 1.89 -4.55 5.91
C LYS A 139 2.96 -3.65 5.33
N GLU A 140 3.78 -3.08 6.20
CA GLU A 140 5.01 -2.41 5.81
C GLU A 140 6.16 -3.40 5.94
N VAL A 141 7.03 -3.43 4.95
CA VAL A 141 8.21 -4.29 4.93
C VAL A 141 9.45 -3.42 4.76
N ALA A 142 10.49 -3.74 5.53
CA ALA A 142 11.80 -3.12 5.36
C ALA A 142 12.51 -3.65 4.10
N LEU A 143 13.20 -2.77 3.38
CA LEU A 143 14.16 -3.15 2.35
C LEU A 143 15.56 -3.00 2.95
N GLU A 144 16.23 -4.12 3.18
CA GLU A 144 17.54 -4.16 3.84
C GLU A 144 18.65 -4.48 2.84
N ASN A 145 19.87 -4.05 3.15
CA ASN A 145 21.07 -4.39 2.39
C ASN A 145 22.15 -5.00 3.32
N ASP A 146 22.82 -6.10 2.93
CA ASP A 146 23.83 -6.83 3.72
C ASP A 146 25.05 -5.99 4.13
N ARG A 147 25.20 -4.77 3.59
CA ARG A 147 26.19 -3.80 4.08
C ARG A 147 25.90 -3.28 5.50
N GLY A 148 24.84 -3.75 6.15
CA GLY A 148 24.44 -3.34 7.48
C GLY A 148 24.01 -1.89 7.44
N SER A 149 22.75 -1.64 7.07
CA SER A 149 22.23 -0.27 6.88
C SER A 149 23.11 0.54 5.91
N ASP A 150 22.86 0.44 4.59
CA ASP A 150 23.56 1.28 3.60
C ASP A 150 23.52 2.78 4.02
N PRO A 151 24.55 3.57 3.63
CA PRO A 151 25.04 4.77 4.31
C PRO A 151 23.90 5.74 4.54
N GLU A 152 23.87 6.39 5.72
CA GLU A 152 22.85 7.36 6.14
C GLU A 152 21.92 7.72 4.99
N PRO A 153 20.74 7.08 4.86
CA PRO A 153 19.75 7.66 3.98
C PRO A 153 19.66 9.11 4.41
N ASP A 154 19.71 10.06 3.47
CA ASP A 154 19.31 11.45 3.74
C ASP A 154 18.09 11.32 4.65
N SER A 155 18.21 11.73 5.93
CA SER A 155 17.52 11.16 7.12
C SER A 155 15.98 11.27 7.09
N ARG A 156 15.49 11.73 5.96
CA ARG A 156 14.12 11.86 5.48
C ARG A 156 13.57 10.60 4.80
N PHE A 157 14.37 9.56 4.51
CA PHE A 157 13.88 8.40 3.73
C PHE A 157 14.24 7.03 4.32
N SER A 158 13.26 6.36 4.94
CA SER A 158 13.37 4.93 5.24
C SER A 158 13.14 4.10 3.97
N PRO A 159 14.03 3.15 3.62
CA PRO A 159 13.82 2.23 2.51
C PRO A 159 12.77 1.18 2.91
N SER A 160 11.49 1.52 2.81
CA SER A 160 10.39 0.58 3.04
C SER A 160 9.50 0.43 1.81
N ALA A 161 8.70 -0.64 1.80
CA ALA A 161 7.61 -0.84 0.87
C ALA A 161 6.35 -1.21 1.65
N THR A 162 5.19 -0.73 1.20
CA THR A 162 3.90 -1.09 1.80
C THR A 162 3.14 -2.05 0.88
N ILE A 163 2.81 -3.22 1.41
CA ILE A 163 2.04 -4.24 0.73
C ILE A 163 0.59 -4.16 1.23
N TRP A 164 -0.32 -3.91 0.30
CA TRP A 164 -1.75 -3.79 0.51
C TRP A 164 -2.47 -4.99 -0.08
N LYS A 165 -3.46 -5.50 0.65
CA LYS A 165 -4.29 -6.62 0.22
C LYS A 165 -5.78 -6.35 0.45
N TRP A 166 -6.64 -6.58 -0.55
CA TRP A 166 -8.07 -6.22 -0.54
C TRP A 166 -9.02 -7.39 -0.92
N PRO A 167 -10.17 -7.65 -0.23
CA PRO A 167 -11.14 -8.70 -0.54
C PRO A 167 -11.62 -8.56 -1.96
N ARG A 168 -11.54 -9.63 -2.74
CA ARG A 168 -12.27 -9.67 -3.99
C ARG A 168 -13.75 -9.40 -3.69
N VAL A 169 -14.24 -8.22 -4.07
CA VAL A 169 -15.65 -7.88 -3.94
C VAL A 169 -16.38 -8.78 -4.94
N SER A 170 -16.93 -9.88 -4.45
CA SER A 170 -17.91 -10.66 -5.19
C SER A 170 -19.03 -9.70 -5.59
N THR A 171 -19.24 -9.53 -6.90
CA THR A 171 -20.27 -8.64 -7.45
C THR A 171 -21.71 -9.14 -7.17
N ARG A 172 -21.90 -10.12 -6.27
CA ARG A 172 -23.21 -10.53 -5.75
C ARG A 172 -23.48 -9.83 -4.42
N THR A 173 -23.90 -8.57 -4.48
CA THR A 173 -25.03 -8.01 -3.72
C THR A 173 -25.07 -6.51 -3.97
N ARG A 174 -26.16 -6.08 -4.60
CA ARG A 174 -26.44 -4.70 -4.96
C ARG A 174 -27.07 -4.03 -3.74
N THR A 175 -26.26 -3.59 -2.79
CA THR A 175 -26.70 -2.67 -1.73
C THR A 175 -26.03 -1.31 -1.92
N THR A 176 -26.85 -0.26 -1.86
CA THR A 176 -26.51 1.12 -2.18
C THR A 176 -25.45 1.69 -1.22
N PRO A 177 -24.43 2.43 -1.72
CA PRO A 177 -23.36 2.94 -0.86
C PRO A 177 -23.77 4.29 -0.26
N LYS A 178 -24.38 4.27 0.93
CA LYS A 178 -24.36 5.44 1.82
C LYS A 178 -23.20 5.27 2.81
N THR A 179 -22.33 6.28 2.86
CA THR A 179 -21.26 6.50 3.88
C THR A 179 -20.11 5.48 3.95
N ARG A 180 -19.16 5.54 3.01
CA ARG A 180 -17.78 5.02 3.16
C ARG A 180 -16.76 6.12 2.81
N ARG A 181 -16.71 7.19 3.62
CA ARG A 181 -16.06 8.46 3.27
C ARG A 181 -14.80 8.85 4.07
N ARG A 182 -14.29 8.05 5.02
CA ARG A 182 -13.35 8.62 6.04
C ARG A 182 -11.93 8.05 6.20
N ASN A 183 -11.54 6.91 5.63
CA ASN A 183 -10.34 6.26 6.21
C ASN A 183 -8.98 6.56 5.54
N TRP A 184 -8.91 7.01 4.28
CA TRP A 184 -7.61 7.00 3.59
C TRP A 184 -6.65 8.16 3.92
N ARG A 185 -7.14 9.33 4.31
CA ARG A 185 -6.25 10.44 4.73
C ARG A 185 -5.46 10.15 6.00
N ARG A 186 -5.90 9.19 6.83
CA ARG A 186 -5.09 8.71 7.97
C ARG A 186 -3.95 7.79 7.54
N TYR A 187 -4.11 7.07 6.44
CA TYR A 187 -3.18 6.02 6.02
C TYR A 187 -2.06 6.50 5.10
N SER A 188 -2.23 7.62 4.39
CA SER A 188 -1.15 8.24 3.60
C SER A 188 -0.16 9.05 4.44
N THR A 189 -0.48 9.35 5.70
CA THR A 189 0.39 10.04 6.67
C THR A 189 1.05 9.09 7.68
N ALA A 190 1.10 7.78 7.40
CA ALA A 190 1.57 6.73 8.30
C ALA A 190 3.10 6.74 8.59
N GLY A 191 3.71 7.92 8.70
CA GLY A 191 4.98 8.14 9.40
C GLY A 191 4.80 8.54 10.87
N ARG A 192 3.56 8.55 11.39
CA ARG A 192 3.28 8.70 12.83
C ARG A 192 2.22 7.70 13.23
N SER A 193 2.58 6.83 14.18
CA SER A 193 1.68 5.96 14.91
C SER A 193 0.40 6.72 15.28
N THR A 194 -0.72 6.34 14.66
CA THR A 194 -2.04 6.69 15.15
C THR A 194 -2.75 5.39 15.47
N ASP A 195 -3.02 5.18 16.76
CA ASP A 195 -3.83 4.11 17.28
C ASP A 195 -5.09 3.92 16.43
N CYS A 196 -5.19 2.73 15.82
CA CYS A 196 -6.42 2.26 15.17
C CYS A 196 -7.43 1.67 16.17
N SER A 197 -7.18 1.83 17.47
CA SER A 197 -8.02 1.34 18.55
C SER A 197 -8.93 2.47 19.02
N ASN A 198 -10.12 2.61 18.42
CA ASN A 198 -11.33 3.14 19.05
C ASN A 198 -12.47 3.24 18.01
N GLU A 199 -13.10 2.10 17.72
CA GLU A 199 -14.53 2.12 17.39
C GLU A 199 -15.29 1.93 18.72
N PRO A 200 -16.17 2.87 19.13
CA PRO A 200 -17.00 2.66 20.30
C PRO A 200 -18.03 1.57 19.98
N SER A 201 -18.00 0.48 20.74
CA SER A 201 -19.03 -0.55 20.71
C SER A 201 -20.36 0.04 21.20
N SER A 202 -21.29 0.26 20.29
CA SER A 202 -22.65 0.67 20.62
C SER A 202 -23.46 -0.53 21.11
N ASP A 203 -23.27 -0.93 22.36
CA ASP A 203 -24.18 -1.84 23.05
C ASP A 203 -24.05 -1.64 24.56
N ARG A 204 -24.95 -0.84 25.14
CA ARG A 204 -25.72 -1.14 26.37
C ARG A 204 -26.60 0.05 26.79
N PRO A 205 -27.83 -0.23 27.31
CA PRO A 205 -28.70 0.78 27.89
C PRO A 205 -28.26 1.05 29.33
N THR A 206 -28.19 2.32 29.74
CA THR A 206 -27.95 2.70 31.14
C THR A 206 -29.25 3.20 31.73
N GLU A 207 -29.83 2.39 32.61
CA GLU A 207 -30.85 2.78 33.56
C GLU A 207 -30.35 3.95 34.42
N LEU A 208 -31.21 4.94 34.64
CA LEU A 208 -30.98 6.02 35.58
C LEU A 208 -31.31 5.53 37.00
N PRO A 209 -30.42 5.70 38.00
CA PRO A 209 -30.83 5.71 39.38
C PRO A 209 -31.10 7.14 39.86
N ASN A 210 -32.31 7.27 40.39
CA ASN A 210 -32.78 8.34 41.26
C ASN A 210 -31.94 8.44 42.56
N SER A 211 -32.03 9.61 43.21
CA SER A 211 -31.53 9.98 44.56
C SER A 211 -30.04 10.35 44.63
N PHE A 212 -29.62 11.48 45.20
CA PHE A 212 -29.96 11.97 46.54
C PHE A 212 -29.96 13.50 46.67
N ARG A 213 -30.48 13.92 47.81
CA ARG A 213 -31.05 15.20 48.23
C ARG A 213 -30.10 15.93 49.18
N ARG A 214 -30.29 17.27 49.28
CA ARG A 214 -30.01 18.23 50.40
C ARG A 214 -28.77 19.16 50.25
N ARG A 215 -29.01 20.49 50.18
CA ARG A 215 -29.03 21.59 51.22
C ARG A 215 -27.60 22.01 51.63
N HIS A 216 -27.19 23.28 51.76
CA HIS A 216 -27.74 24.48 52.42
C HIS A 216 -27.14 25.77 51.76
N ALA A 217 -27.88 26.89 51.59
CA ALA A 217 -27.91 28.14 52.39
C ALA A 217 -26.61 28.98 52.28
N LEU A 218 -26.53 30.33 52.21
CA LEU A 218 -27.27 31.55 52.56
C LEU A 218 -26.84 32.61 51.49
N SER A 219 -27.47 33.74 51.17
CA SER A 219 -28.31 34.73 51.88
C SER A 219 -29.25 35.42 50.88
#